data_AF-A0A174IZT0-F1
#
_entry.id   AF-A0A174IZT0-F1
#
_cell.length_a   1.000
_cell.length_b   1.000
_cell.length_c   1.000
_cell.angle_alpha   90.00
_cell.angle_beta   90.00
_cell.angle_gamma   90.00
#
_symmetry.space_group_name_H-M   'P 1'
#
loop_
_entity.id
_entity.type
_entity.pdbx_description
1 polymer ?
#
loop_
_entity_poly.entity_id
_entity_poly.type
_entity_poly.pdbx_seq_one_letter_code
_entity_poly.pdbx_strand_id
1 'polypeptide(L)' 'MITIGVNMTDTTKNWRIRHGAFDRDTLIAIPVILATMLKNKGYEVDFSLPWGLPHSGDYDLEELFAWIDKLAK' A
#
# COMPACT_ATOMS: atom_id res chain seq x y z
N MET A 1 -11.36 2.80 3.48
CA MET A 1 -10.98 3.60 4.68
C MET A 1 -11.92 3.37 5.87
N ILE A 2 -13.24 3.31 5.67
CA ILE A 2 -14.25 3.28 6.75
C ILE A 2 -14.06 2.14 7.77
N THR A 3 -13.53 0.99 7.36
CA THR A 3 -13.36 -0.18 8.25
C THR A 3 -12.02 -0.22 8.99
N ILE A 4 -11.03 0.60 8.62
CA ILE A 4 -9.67 0.49 9.16
C ILE A 4 -9.66 0.90 10.64
N GLY A 5 -9.25 -0.03 11.52
CA GLY A 5 -9.11 0.21 12.96
C GLY A 5 -10.45 0.41 13.70
N VAL A 6 -11.55 -0.11 13.16
CA VAL A 6 -12.85 -0.15 13.83
C VAL A 6 -12.98 -1.48 14.57
N ASN A 7 -13.46 -1.47 15.82
CA ASN A 7 -13.61 -2.63 16.72
C ASN A 7 -14.48 -3.79 16.17
N MET A 8 -15.06 -3.64 14.99
CA MET A 8 -15.91 -4.63 14.32
C MET A 8 -15.16 -5.46 13.27
N THR A 9 -13.89 -5.13 12.97
CA THR A 9 -13.09 -5.83 11.95
C THR A 9 -11.64 -5.97 12.37
N ASP A 10 -11.10 -7.19 12.23
CA ASP A 10 -9.66 -7.41 12.33
C ASP A 10 -8.95 -6.85 11.10
N THR A 11 -8.22 -5.76 11.30
CA THR A 11 -7.43 -5.13 10.24
C THR A 11 -6.02 -5.70 10.24
N THR A 12 -5.51 -6.11 9.08
CA THR A 12 -4.13 -6.61 8.96
C THR A 12 -3.11 -5.57 9.44
N LYS A 13 -2.02 -6.06 10.05
CA LYS A 13 -0.93 -5.22 10.57
C LYS A 13 -0.04 -4.66 9.47
N ASN A 14 0.20 -5.44 8.41
CA ASN A 14 1.19 -5.14 7.38
C ASN A 14 0.52 -4.79 6.04
N TRP A 15 0.89 -3.67 5.46
CA TRP A 15 0.35 -3.14 4.20
C TRP A 15 1.50 -2.82 3.24
N ARG A 16 1.41 -3.32 2.01
CA ARG A 16 2.26 -2.90 0.88
C ARG A 16 1.38 -2.26 -0.17
N ILE A 17 1.62 -0.98 -0.48
CA ILE A 17 0.80 -0.18 -1.38
C ILE A 17 1.70 0.42 -2.47
N ARG A 18 1.26 0.34 -3.73
CA ARG A 18 1.90 0.96 -4.89
C ARG A 18 0.87 1.70 -5.72
N HIS A 19 1.25 2.84 -6.29
CA HIS A 19 0.47 3.55 -7.32
C HIS A 19 1.45 4.13 -8.32
N GLY A 20 1.33 3.78 -9.60
CA GLY A 20 2.27 4.23 -10.62
C GLY A 20 2.28 5.76 -10.71
N ALA A 21 3.45 6.39 -10.80
CA ALA A 21 3.54 7.84 -10.89
C ALA A 21 2.84 8.40 -12.15
N PHE A 22 2.64 7.57 -13.18
CA PHE A 22 1.97 7.91 -14.44
C PHE A 22 0.55 7.32 -14.51
N ASP A 23 0.09 6.64 -13.45
CA ASP A 23 -1.28 6.19 -13.31
C ASP A 23 -2.18 7.41 -13.02
N ARG A 24 -3.15 7.62 -13.92
CA ARG A 24 -4.08 8.76 -13.93
C ARG A 24 -5.53 8.32 -13.72
N ASP A 25 -5.76 7.05 -13.39
CA ASP A 25 -7.11 6.51 -13.16
C ASP A 25 -7.67 7.06 -11.83
N THR A 26 -6.80 7.52 -10.94
CA THR A 26 -7.16 8.30 -9.76
C THR A 26 -6.09 9.32 -9.38
N LEU A 27 -6.44 10.27 -8.51
CA LEU A 27 -5.49 11.24 -7.98
C LEU A 27 -4.45 10.56 -7.08
N ILE A 28 -3.17 10.90 -7.22
CA ILE A 28 -2.07 10.46 -6.33
C ILE A 28 -2.39 10.71 -4.85
N ALA A 29 -3.20 11.73 -4.55
CA ALA A 29 -3.65 12.01 -3.19
C ALA A 29 -4.41 10.83 -2.56
N ILE A 30 -5.16 10.03 -3.32
CA ILE A 30 -5.95 8.91 -2.80
C ILE A 30 -5.08 7.83 -2.13
N PRO A 31 -4.09 7.21 -2.82
CA PRO A 31 -3.20 6.24 -2.18
C PRO A 31 -2.32 6.88 -1.10
N VAL A 32 -1.92 8.15 -1.26
CA VAL A 32 -1.15 8.88 -0.23
C VAL A 32 -1.94 9.07 1.06
N ILE A 33 -3.22 9.49 0.98
CA ILE A 33 -4.10 9.63 2.14
C ILE A 33 -4.30 8.29 2.83
N LEU A 34 -4.50 7.20 2.06
CA LEU A 34 -4.64 5.85 2.63
C LEU A 34 -3.39 5.43 3.40
N ALA A 35 -2.21 5.53 2.77
CA ALA A 35 -0.94 5.17 3.39
C ALA A 35 -0.65 6.01 4.64
N THR A 36 -0.93 7.32 4.58
CA THR A 36 -0.76 8.24 5.71
C THR A 36 -1.69 7.90 6.86
N MET A 37 -2.96 7.63 6.57
CA MET A 37 -3.95 7.26 7.58
C MET A 37 -3.61 5.93 8.27
N LEU A 38 -3.13 4.93 7.51
CA LEU A 38 -2.66 3.66 8.07
C LEU A 38 -1.44 3.87 8.98
N LYS A 39 -0.42 4.64 8.55
CA LYS A 39 0.74 4.97 9.39
C LYS A 39 0.34 5.69 10.67
N ASN A 40 -0.55 6.69 10.58
CA ASN A 40 -1.03 7.45 11.74
C ASN A 40 -1.80 6.58 12.75
N LYS A 41 -2.39 5.46 12.31
CA LYS A 41 -3.06 4.48 13.17
C LYS A 41 -2.13 3.38 13.69
N GLY A 42 -0.83 3.45 13.41
CA GLY A 42 0.17 2.50 13.91
C GLY A 42 0.28 1.19 13.12
N TYR A 43 -0.19 1.17 11.87
CA TYR A 43 0.03 0.03 10.98
C TYR A 43 1.40 0.11 10.29
N GLU A 44 1.96 -1.03 9.93
CA GLU A 44 3.18 -1.13 9.14
C GLU A 44 2.85 -0.92 7.66
N VAL A 45 3.43 0.11 7.05
CA VAL A 45 3.10 0.51 5.68
C VAL A 45 4.34 0.72 4.84
N ASP A 46 4.53 -0.18 3.87
CA ASP A 46 5.46 -0.04 2.75
C ASP A 46 4.72 0.63 1.58
N PHE A 47 4.99 1.91 1.34
CA PHE A 47 4.33 2.71 0.30
C PHE A 47 5.34 3.35 -0.65
N SER A 48 5.09 3.27 -1.95
CA SER A 48 5.85 3.99 -2.96
C SER A 48 4.99 4.39 -4.17
N LEU A 49 5.51 5.37 -4.93
CA LEU A 49 4.98 5.81 -6.22
C LEU A 49 6.00 5.45 -7.32
N PRO A 50 5.98 4.23 -7.88
CA PRO A 50 7.00 3.82 -8.83
C PRO A 50 6.99 4.71 -10.08
N TRP A 51 8.16 5.18 -10.48
CA TRP A 51 8.31 6.07 -11.62
C TRP A 51 8.00 5.36 -12.95
N GLY A 52 7.38 6.07 -13.89
CA GLY A 52 7.15 5.58 -15.25
C GLY A 52 6.06 4.51 -15.39
N LEU A 53 5.45 4.07 -14.29
CA LEU A 53 4.39 3.05 -14.35
C LEU A 53 3.00 3.66 -14.56
N PRO A 54 2.22 3.15 -15.53
CA PRO A 54 0.83 3.51 -15.73
C PRO A 54 -0.07 2.68 -14.79
N HIS A 55 -1.38 2.69 -15.02
CA HIS A 55 -2.33 1.83 -14.32
C HIS A 55 -2.01 0.34 -14.56
N SER A 56 -1.35 -0.28 -13.59
CA SER A 56 -0.81 -1.65 -13.69
C SER A 56 -0.51 -2.23 -12.30
N GLY A 57 -0.32 -3.55 -12.24
CA GLY A 57 0.07 -4.32 -11.05
C GLY A 57 1.10 -5.40 -11.39
N ASP A 58 1.57 -6.13 -10.39
CA ASP A 58 2.50 -7.28 -10.51
C ASP A 58 3.79 -7.02 -11.31
N TYR A 59 4.18 -5.77 -11.45
CA TYR A 59 5.39 -5.36 -12.17
C TYR A 59 6.67 -5.46 -11.32
N ASP A 60 6.53 -5.61 -9.99
CA ASP A 60 7.64 -5.64 -9.01
C ASP A 60 7.63 -6.92 -8.15
N LEU A 61 7.37 -8.07 -8.78
CA LEU A 61 7.22 -9.36 -8.09
C LEU A 61 8.41 -9.76 -7.22
N GLU A 62 9.64 -9.48 -7.65
CA GLU A 62 10.85 -9.79 -6.87
C GLU A 62 10.85 -9.03 -5.53
N GLU A 63 10.56 -7.73 -5.56
CA GLU A 63 10.44 -6.91 -4.34
C GLU A 63 9.22 -7.30 -3.50
N LEU A 64 8.11 -7.66 -4.15
CA LEU A 64 6.91 -8.15 -3.47
C LEU A 64 7.21 -9.43 -2.68
N PHE A 65 7.87 -10.41 -3.31
CA PHE A 65 8.22 -11.66 -2.63
C PHE A 65 9.28 -11.45 -1.56
N ALA A 66 10.27 -10.58 -1.78
CA ALA A 66 11.21 -10.21 -0.73
C ALA A 66 10.51 -9.57 0.50
N TRP A 67 9.48 -8.74 0.27
CA TRP A 67 8.66 -8.18 1.34
C TRP A 67 7.86 -9.25 2.08
N ILE A 68 7.24 -10.20 1.38
CA ILE A 68 6.51 -11.32 2.00
C ILE A 68 7.47 -12.19 2.83
N ASP A 69 8.63 -12.53 2.28
CA ASP A 69 9.65 -13.34 2.94
C ASP A 69 10.12 -12.72 4.26
N LYS A 70 10.24 -11.38 4.31
CA LYS A 70 10.61 -10.66 5.53
C LYS A 70 9.54 -10.74 6.62
N LEU A 71 8.27 -10.92 6.25
CA LEU A 71 7.15 -11.00 7.19
C LEU A 71 6.84 -12.43 7.65
N ALA A 72 7.15 -13.42 6.80
CA ALA A 72 6.81 -14.83 7.04
C ALA A 72 7.93 -15.64 7.72
N LYS A 73 9.16 -15.12 7.75
CA LYS A 73 10.31 -15.71 8.47
C LYS A 73 10.34 -15.23 9.91
#